data_AF-A0A6S4V5U7-F1
#
_entry.id   AF-A0A6S4V5U7-F1
#
_cell.length_a   1.000
_cell.length_b   1.000
_cell.length_c   1.000
_cell.angle_alpha   90.00
_cell.angle_beta   90.00
_cell.angle_gamma   90.00
#
_symmetry.space_group_name_H-M   'P 1'
#
loop_
_entity.id
_entity.type
_entity.pdbx_description
1 polymer ?
#
loop_
_entity_poly.entity_id
_entity_poly.type
_entity_poly.pdbx_seq_one_letter_code
_entity_poly.pdbx_strand_id
1 'polypeptide(L)'
;MMKCIKTKDDLLHLYNEAIKDSISNHMLTLEQQYDEPYQATLHGWFIICDNESDLSEPLAHLTFSLSEKLHLGEVEYVDKKEEWYEIYVLLNDNEGILIYVPNDILLNYSLTAI
;
A
#
# COMPACT_ATOMS: atom_id res chain seq x y z
N MET A 1 -6.55 -9.86 -6.16
CA MET A 1 -5.22 -10.47 -6.01
C MET A 1 -4.27 -9.32 -5.98
N MET A 2 -3.51 -9.25 -4.89
CA MET A 2 -2.73 -8.06 -4.58
C MET A 2 -1.70 -7.75 -5.67
N LYS A 3 -1.33 -6.48 -5.76
CA LYS A 3 -0.31 -6.00 -6.70
C LYS A 3 0.81 -5.30 -5.95
N CYS A 4 2.03 -5.65 -6.30
CA CYS A 4 3.26 -5.04 -5.77
C CYS A 4 3.80 -4.05 -6.78
N ILE A 5 3.96 -2.79 -6.39
CA ILE A 5 4.44 -1.73 -7.27
C ILE A 5 5.80 -1.27 -6.75
N LYS A 6 6.85 -1.63 -7.48
CA LYS A 6 8.25 -1.32 -7.14
C LYS A 6 8.92 -0.41 -8.17
N THR A 7 8.30 -0.22 -9.32
CA THR A 7 8.79 0.60 -10.42
C THR A 7 7.64 1.35 -11.09
N LYS A 8 7.97 2.38 -11.89
CA LYS A 8 6.98 3.10 -12.70
C LYS A 8 6.31 2.20 -13.76
N ASP A 9 7.00 1.16 -14.23
CA ASP A 9 6.46 0.23 -15.22
C ASP A 9 5.35 -0.64 -14.62
N ASP A 10 5.40 -0.95 -13.31
CA ASP A 10 4.35 -1.70 -12.62
C ASP A 10 3.00 -0.96 -12.63
N LEU A 11 3.01 0.37 -12.82
CA LEU A 11 1.81 1.20 -12.93
C LEU A 11 1.04 1.01 -14.25
N LEU A 12 1.70 0.52 -15.31
CA LEU A 12 1.11 0.38 -16.65
C LEU A 12 -0.05 -0.63 -16.67
N HIS A 13 -0.12 -1.52 -15.69
CA HIS A 13 -1.12 -2.59 -15.61
C HIS A 13 -2.21 -2.32 -14.55
N LEU A 14 -2.26 -1.12 -13.99
CA LEU A 14 -3.27 -0.73 -13.02
C LEU A 14 -4.51 -0.15 -13.71
N TYR A 15 -5.67 -0.69 -13.35
CA TYR A 15 -6.97 -0.23 -13.87
C TYR A 15 -7.56 0.95 -13.08
N ASN A 16 -7.23 1.04 -11.78
CA ASN A 16 -7.69 2.16 -10.95
C ASN A 16 -6.76 3.36 -11.18
N GLU A 17 -7.18 4.28 -12.05
CA GLU A 17 -6.41 5.46 -12.41
C GLU A 17 -6.17 6.40 -11.21
N ALA A 18 -7.09 6.50 -10.25
CA ALA A 18 -6.91 7.36 -9.09
C ALA A 18 -5.81 6.86 -8.15
N ILE A 19 -5.78 5.54 -7.87
CA ILE A 19 -4.71 4.91 -7.10
C ILE A 19 -3.38 5.00 -7.86
N LYS A 20 -3.40 4.75 -9.17
CA LYS A 20 -2.23 4.84 -10.04
C LYS A 20 -1.63 6.26 -10.04
N ASP A 21 -2.46 7.29 -10.14
CA ASP A 21 -2.04 8.69 -10.08
C ASP A 21 -1.47 9.03 -8.69
N SER A 22 -2.10 8.55 -7.61
CA SER A 22 -1.58 8.74 -6.24
C SER A 22 -0.20 8.12 -6.08
N ILE A 23 0.00 6.88 -6.53
CA ILE A 23 1.31 6.20 -6.44
C ILE A 23 2.35 6.92 -7.32
N SER A 24 1.98 7.31 -8.54
CA SER A 24 2.86 8.06 -9.44
C SER A 24 3.33 9.38 -8.82
N ASN A 25 2.42 10.11 -8.17
CA ASN A 25 2.73 11.34 -7.46
C ASN A 25 3.63 11.11 -6.24
N HIS A 26 3.42 10.02 -5.49
CA HIS A 26 4.32 9.63 -4.40
C HIS A 26 5.73 9.34 -4.91
N MET A 27 5.87 8.53 -5.96
CA MET A 27 7.18 8.26 -6.58
C MET A 27 7.87 9.55 -7.03
N LEU A 28 7.15 10.45 -7.69
CA LEU A 28 7.71 11.73 -8.13
C LEU A 28 8.12 12.63 -6.96
N THR A 29 7.34 12.63 -5.88
CA THR A 29 7.65 13.41 -4.67
C THR A 29 8.93 12.88 -4.02
N LEU A 30 9.08 11.56 -3.92
CA LEU A 30 10.29 10.93 -3.41
C LEU A 30 11.51 11.27 -4.28
N GLU A 31 11.38 11.19 -5.61
CA GLU A 31 12.45 11.60 -6.54
C GLU A 31 12.91 13.04 -6.31
N GLN A 32 11.96 13.96 -6.12
CA GLN A 32 12.27 15.37 -5.86
C GLN A 32 12.89 15.61 -4.49
N GLN A 33 12.44 14.87 -3.47
CA GLN A 33 12.94 15.02 -2.10
C GLN A 33 14.39 14.54 -1.95
N TYR A 34 14.74 13.43 -2.63
CA TYR A 34 16.07 12.84 -2.56
C TYR A 34 17.00 13.26 -3.71
N ASP A 35 16.50 14.01 -4.70
CA ASP A 35 17.22 14.43 -5.91
C ASP A 35 17.85 13.26 -6.68
N GLU A 36 17.13 12.13 -6.74
CA GLU A 36 17.57 10.90 -7.39
C GLU A 36 16.38 10.12 -7.98
N PRO A 37 16.60 9.22 -8.96
CA PRO A 37 15.53 8.38 -9.49
C PRO A 37 14.92 7.48 -8.43
N TYR A 38 13.60 7.21 -8.52
CA TYR A 38 12.90 6.39 -7.54
C TYR A 38 13.47 4.97 -7.51
N GLN A 39 13.77 4.49 -6.30
CA GLN A 39 14.22 3.13 -6.06
C GLN A 39 13.48 2.55 -4.87
N ALA A 40 12.69 1.50 -5.11
CA ALA A 40 11.88 0.84 -4.07
C ALA A 40 12.67 0.43 -2.82
N THR A 41 13.93 0.02 -2.98
CA THR A 41 14.81 -0.40 -1.88
C THR A 41 15.31 0.76 -1.02
N LEU A 42 15.26 1.99 -1.52
CA LEU A 42 15.71 3.19 -0.80
C LEU A 42 14.52 4.00 -0.28
N HIS A 43 13.44 4.07 -1.05
CA HIS A 43 12.32 4.97 -0.78
C HIS A 43 11.06 4.23 -0.28
N GLY A 44 11.12 2.90 -0.13
CA GLY A 44 9.96 2.07 0.13
C GLY A 44 9.17 1.77 -1.15
N TRP A 45 8.09 1.00 -1.02
CA TRP A 45 7.31 0.54 -2.17
C TRP A 45 5.82 0.39 -1.85
N PHE A 46 5.01 0.10 -2.86
CA PHE A 46 3.55 0.16 -2.74
C PHE A 46 2.89 -1.19 -2.93
N ILE A 47 1.78 -1.42 -2.23
CA ILE A 47 0.93 -2.60 -2.38
C ILE A 47 -0.50 -2.14 -2.62
N ILE A 48 -1.23 -2.82 -3.51
CA ILE A 48 -2.67 -2.63 -3.70
C ILE A 48 -3.37 -3.93 -3.33
N CYS A 49 -4.29 -3.88 -2.38
CA CYS A 49 -5.17 -4.99 -2.01
C CYS A 49 -6.48 -4.86 -2.79
N ASP A 50 -6.66 -5.67 -3.84
CA ASP A 50 -7.79 -5.58 -4.78
C ASP A 50 -8.97 -6.50 -4.38
N ASN A 51 -8.82 -7.31 -3.32
CA ASN A 51 -9.92 -8.10 -2.75
C ASN A 51 -9.79 -8.29 -1.24
N GLU A 52 -10.84 -8.83 -0.60
CA GLU A 52 -10.86 -9.06 0.86
C GLU A 52 -9.82 -10.08 1.33
N SER A 53 -9.54 -11.13 0.55
CA SER A 53 -8.53 -12.14 0.93
C SER A 53 -7.12 -11.54 1.02
N ASP A 54 -6.82 -10.52 0.19
CA ASP A 54 -5.54 -9.81 0.21
C ASP A 54 -5.29 -9.11 1.57
N LEU A 55 -6.32 -8.91 2.40
CA LEU A 55 -6.18 -8.34 3.75
C LEU A 55 -5.73 -9.37 4.79
N SER A 56 -6.14 -10.62 4.62
CA SER A 56 -5.89 -11.72 5.55
C SER A 56 -4.69 -12.59 5.18
N GLU A 57 -4.29 -12.59 3.92
CA GLU A 57 -3.11 -13.30 3.46
C GLU A 57 -1.83 -12.50 3.74
N PRO A 58 -0.65 -13.16 3.87
CA PRO A 58 0.61 -12.45 3.99
C PRO A 58 0.84 -11.50 2.82
N LEU A 59 1.23 -10.26 3.12
CA LEU A 59 1.44 -9.24 2.10
C LEU A 59 2.68 -9.56 1.26
N ALA A 60 2.48 -9.88 -0.01
CA ALA A 60 3.50 -10.17 -1.00
C ALA A 60 4.43 -11.32 -0.58
N HIS A 61 5.65 -10.99 -0.14
CA HIS A 61 6.67 -11.94 0.35
C HIS A 61 6.99 -11.70 1.83
N LEU A 62 6.16 -10.94 2.52
CA LEU A 62 6.29 -10.64 3.95
C LEU A 62 5.64 -11.75 4.78
N THR A 63 5.94 -11.76 6.08
CA THR A 63 5.47 -12.79 7.02
C THR A 63 4.19 -12.41 7.76
N PHE A 64 3.59 -11.26 7.45
CA PHE A 64 2.42 -10.71 8.13
C PHE A 64 1.34 -10.28 7.12
N SER A 65 0.08 -10.27 7.56
CA SER A 65 -1.05 -9.73 6.79
C SER A 65 -1.35 -8.28 7.18
N LEU A 66 -2.14 -7.58 6.35
CA LEU A 66 -2.58 -6.23 6.69
C LEU A 66 -3.52 -6.24 7.90
N SER A 67 -4.41 -7.23 8.00
CA SER A 67 -5.34 -7.35 9.11
C SER A 67 -4.63 -7.58 10.44
N GLU A 68 -3.55 -8.35 10.47
CA GLU A 68 -2.71 -8.56 11.65
C GLU A 68 -2.09 -7.23 12.11
N LYS A 69 -1.46 -6.48 11.19
CA LYS A 69 -0.86 -5.17 11.51
C LYS A 69 -1.89 -4.17 12.02
N LEU A 70 -3.05 -4.09 11.39
CA LEU A 70 -4.14 -3.21 11.83
C LEU A 70 -4.67 -3.61 13.22
N HIS A 71 -4.83 -4.91 13.48
CA HIS A 71 -5.32 -5.41 14.77
C HIS A 71 -4.35 -5.15 15.91
N LEU A 72 -3.05 -5.31 15.67
CA LEU A 72 -1.99 -5.07 16.65
C LEU A 72 -1.66 -3.58 16.81
N GLY A 73 -2.19 -2.70 15.95
CA GLY A 73 -1.84 -1.28 15.94
C GLY A 73 -0.41 -1.01 15.46
N GLU A 74 0.18 -1.95 14.71
CA GLU A 74 1.54 -1.87 14.16
C GLU A 74 1.55 -1.19 12.78
N VAL A 75 0.83 -0.08 12.67
CA VAL A 75 0.77 0.77 11.48
C VAL A 75 1.15 2.19 11.87
N GLU A 76 1.90 2.87 11.03
CA GLU A 76 2.34 4.24 11.30
C GLU A 76 1.18 5.24 11.12
N TYR A 77 0.40 5.03 10.06
CA TYR A 77 -0.85 5.77 9.86
C TYR A 77 -1.83 4.99 9.00
N VAL A 78 -3.09 5.38 9.14
CA VAL A 78 -4.21 5.00 8.27
C VAL A 78 -4.91 6.28 7.87
N ASP A 79 -4.86 6.63 6.59
CA ASP A 79 -5.52 7.81 6.04
C ASP A 79 -6.64 7.41 5.07
N LYS A 80 -7.79 8.06 5.20
CA LYS A 80 -8.97 7.77 4.38
C LYS A 80 -9.07 8.77 3.25
N LYS A 81 -8.99 8.29 2.01
CA LYS A 81 -9.29 9.06 0.79
C LYS A 81 -10.74 8.84 0.35
N GLU A 82 -11.12 9.51 -0.74
CA GLU A 82 -12.47 9.46 -1.28
C GLU A 82 -12.90 8.02 -1.64
N GLU A 83 -12.01 7.24 -2.28
CA GLU A 83 -12.32 5.90 -2.78
C GLU A 83 -11.45 4.78 -2.18
N TRP A 84 -10.39 5.11 -1.44
CA TRP A 84 -9.49 4.12 -0.83
C TRP A 84 -8.92 4.59 0.52
N TYR A 85 -8.27 3.67 1.23
CA TYR A 85 -7.42 3.91 2.38
C TYR A 85 -5.95 3.80 1.99
N GLU A 86 -5.13 4.69 2.54
CA GLU A 86 -3.68 4.62 2.50
C GLU A 86 -3.17 4.22 3.88
N ILE A 87 -2.46 3.10 3.96
CA ILE A 87 -1.97 2.53 5.22
C ILE A 87 -0.47 2.38 5.11
N TYR A 88 0.27 3.05 5.99
CA TYR A 88 1.73 2.99 6.00
C TYR A 88 2.23 2.06 7.10
N VAL A 89 3.14 1.16 6.73
CA VAL A 89 3.76 0.18 7.62
C VAL A 89 5.27 0.21 7.44
N LEU A 90 6.01 0.37 8.54
CA LEU A 90 7.46 0.19 8.52
C LEU A 90 7.79 -1.32 8.53
N LEU A 91 8.66 -1.73 7.62
CA LEU A 91 9.25 -3.07 7.60
C LEU A 91 10.48 -3.15 8.50
N ASN A 92 11.22 -2.04 8.59
CA ASN A 92 12.37 -1.84 9.46
C ASN A 92 12.65 -0.33 9.58
N ASP A 93 13.77 0.05 10.22
CA ASP A 93 14.14 1.45 10.46
C ASP A 93 14.28 2.31 9.19
N ASN A 94 14.46 1.69 8.02
CA ASN A 94 14.78 2.39 6.76
C ASN A 94 13.85 2.03 5.59
N GLU A 95 12.96 1.04 5.73
CA GLU A 95 12.08 0.59 4.66
C GLU A 95 10.64 0.59 5.15
N GLY A 96 9.77 1.24 4.39
CA GLY A 96 8.32 1.21 4.62
C GLY A 96 7.57 0.83 3.37
N ILE A 97 6.34 0.36 3.57
CA ILE A 97 5.39 0.08 2.50
C ILE A 97 4.14 0.92 2.68
N LEU A 98 3.65 1.47 1.56
CA LEU A 98 2.39 2.18 1.52
C LEU A 98 1.35 1.31 0.81
N ILE A 99 0.31 0.96 1.55
CA ILE A 99 -0.69 -0.02 1.15
C ILE A 99 -1.99 0.70 0.81
N TYR A 100 -2.53 0.42 -0.36
CA TYR A 100 -3.77 0.98 -0.88
C TYR A 100 -4.87 -0.07 -0.79
N VAL A 101 -5.96 0.27 -0.12
CA VAL A 101 -7.14 -0.61 0.02
C VAL A 101 -8.39 0.15 -0.38
N PRO A 102 -9.11 -0.25 -1.45
CA PRO A 102 -10.41 0.31 -1.79
C PRO A 102 -11.38 0.32 -0.60
N ASN A 103 -12.17 1.38 -0.49
CA ASN A 103 -13.03 1.63 0.67
C ASN A 103 -14.02 0.49 0.91
N ASP A 104 -14.61 -0.05 -0.16
CA ASP A 104 -15.55 -1.16 -0.11
C ASP A 104 -14.93 -2.43 0.48
N ILE A 105 -13.65 -2.68 0.19
CA ILE A 105 -12.94 -3.86 0.69
C ILE A 105 -12.66 -3.74 2.20
N LEU A 106 -12.07 -2.61 2.65
CA LEU A 106 -11.70 -2.46 4.06
C LEU A 106 -12.91 -2.33 4.98
N LEU A 107 -13.96 -1.63 4.52
CA LEU A 107 -15.20 -1.47 5.29
C LEU A 107 -15.95 -2.79 5.43
N ASN A 108 -16.05 -3.58 4.35
CA ASN A 108 -16.68 -4.90 4.41
C ASN A 108 -15.90 -5.83 5.33
N TYR A 109 -14.57 -5.89 5.19
CA TYR A 109 -13.73 -6.72 6.06
C TYR A 109 -13.90 -6.38 7.55
N SER A 110 -13.93 -5.08 7.87
CA SER A 110 -14.16 -4.62 9.25
C SER A 110 -15.53 -5.02 9.79
N LEU A 111 -16.56 -5.13 8.93
CA LEU A 111 -17.89 -5.60 9.31
C LEU A 111 -17.93 -7.13 9.50
N THR A 112 -17.12 -7.89 8.76
CA THR A 112 -17.05 -9.35 8.83
C THR A 112 -16.17 -9.86 9.98
N ALA A 113 -15.22 -9.04 10.45
CA ALA A 113 -14.27 -9.39 11.51
C ALA A 113 -14.79 -9.16 12.95
N ILE A 114 -16.11 -8.95 13.14
CA ILE A 114 -16.79 -8.71 14.42
C ILE A 114 -17.63 -9.92 14.83
#